data_AF-A0A843J892-F1
#
_entry.id   AF-A0A843J892-F1
#
_cell.length_a   1.000
_cell.length_b   1.000
_cell.length_c   1.000
_cell.angle_alpha   90.00
_cell.angle_beta   90.00
_cell.angle_gamma   90.00
#
_symmetry.space_group_name_H-M   'P 1'
#
loop_
_entity.id
_entity.type
_entity.pdbx_description
1 polymer ?
#
loop_
_entity_poly.entity_id
_entity_poly.type
_entity_poly.pdbx_seq_one_letter_code
_entity_poly.pdbx_strand_id
1 'polypeptide(L)'
;TPTKSVIDAISALRTSSSQKKYLDLVMCPRVCPICGEITFRSWCRLCNAHTDPRVKKDTEGRFMSVRDTMKVAIVSEFDAACRTLGINTVPELKVEDELISRLKVPEALEKGILRQKYDLGVYKDGTVRFDMSDIPTTHFKPREIGLSIEKAHELGYTHDWNGAPLTDVEQIVEIKPQDFIPNVECGKYLCNVAKFVDDLLENFYGMERFYNPEKREDFNRKDLIGQMFIALAPHTSGGILCRLIGYTTASGCYAHPYFHAAKRRNCDGDEDCIMLLLDGLINFSKMYLPDRRGGLMDAPLVLTTRLDPSEIDKEAQNVDCLRRYPIEFYRAAMEMKDTKDVEKMMDLVAGRIGTYRQYETLGFTHDTHDINDGPEHSAYTTLETMMDKMDGQLSLAKKIRAVKENDVATRVIDKHFMPDMIGNFRSFSTQSLRCTKCGAKYRRVPLTGVCIECGNKLTMTVHEASVRKYLKVSKEVSEKYGLSDYTRERIEILELGMDSLFNNDRVKKCKLTDFF
;
A
#
# COMPACT_ATOMS: atom_id res chain seq x y z
N THR A 1 -12.13 -1.07 -12.21
CA THR A 1 -13.20 -2.08 -12.36
C THR A 1 -14.16 -1.84 -11.23
N PRO A 2 -15.48 -1.71 -11.46
CA PRO A 2 -16.40 -1.47 -10.36
C PRO A 2 -16.45 -2.74 -9.51
N THR A 3 -15.93 -2.67 -8.29
CA THR A 3 -16.15 -3.68 -7.24
C THR A 3 -17.64 -3.89 -7.11
N LYS A 4 -18.14 -5.12 -7.32
CA LYS A 4 -19.55 -5.42 -7.12
C LYS A 4 -19.79 -5.67 -5.64
N SER A 5 -20.83 -5.05 -5.09
CA SER A 5 -21.30 -5.37 -3.76
C SER A 5 -22.05 -6.70 -3.77
N VAL A 6 -21.72 -7.61 -2.84
CA VAL A 6 -22.51 -8.84 -2.61
C VAL A 6 -23.94 -8.47 -2.22
N ILE A 7 -24.13 -7.34 -1.55
CA ILE A 7 -25.47 -6.88 -1.14
C ILE A 7 -26.28 -6.43 -2.35
N ASP A 8 -25.66 -5.81 -3.35
CA ASP A 8 -26.33 -5.50 -4.62
C ASP A 8 -26.69 -6.77 -5.39
N ALA A 9 -25.81 -7.78 -5.37
CA ALA A 9 -26.13 -9.08 -5.92
C ALA A 9 -27.29 -9.74 -5.15
N ILE A 10 -27.29 -9.70 -3.81
CA ILE A 10 -28.36 -10.24 -2.96
C ILE A 10 -29.67 -9.49 -3.18
N SER A 11 -29.65 -8.16 -3.28
CA SER A 11 -30.85 -7.34 -3.49
C SER A 11 -31.47 -7.59 -4.87
N ALA A 12 -30.63 -7.70 -5.92
CA ALA A 12 -31.06 -8.11 -7.26
C ALA A 12 -31.64 -9.54 -7.27
N LEU A 13 -31.03 -10.48 -6.54
CA LEU A 13 -31.52 -11.85 -6.42
C LEU A 13 -32.81 -11.95 -5.59
N ARG A 14 -33.01 -11.08 -4.60
CA ARG A 14 -34.22 -11.00 -3.77
C ARG A 14 -35.41 -10.39 -4.52
N THR A 15 -35.16 -9.46 -5.45
CA THR A 15 -36.20 -8.82 -6.28
C THR A 15 -36.56 -9.61 -7.53
N SER A 16 -35.68 -10.50 -8.01
CA SER A 16 -35.99 -11.37 -9.14
C SER A 16 -36.98 -12.48 -8.75
N SER A 17 -38.16 -12.51 -9.39
CA SER A 17 -39.23 -13.50 -9.21
C SER A 17 -38.97 -14.86 -9.89
N SER A 18 -37.72 -15.14 -10.31
CA SER A 18 -37.34 -16.37 -11.01
C SER A 18 -36.32 -17.19 -10.21
N GLN A 19 -36.34 -18.51 -10.38
CA GLN A 19 -35.62 -19.56 -9.62
C GLN A 19 -34.08 -19.46 -9.51
N LYS A 20 -33.45 -18.36 -9.93
CA LYS A 20 -31.99 -18.19 -9.82
C LYS A 20 -31.62 -17.45 -8.54
N LYS A 21 -31.78 -18.08 -7.36
CA LYS A 21 -31.16 -17.63 -6.10
C LYS A 21 -29.70 -18.11 -5.94
N TYR A 22 -29.11 -18.62 -7.03
CA TYR A 22 -27.83 -19.30 -7.05
C TYR A 22 -26.85 -18.55 -7.95
N LEU A 23 -25.60 -18.46 -7.49
CA LEU A 23 -24.46 -18.03 -8.29
C LEU A 23 -23.65 -19.25 -8.70
N ASP A 24 -23.34 -19.36 -10.00
CA ASP A 24 -22.41 -20.36 -10.51
C ASP A 24 -20.99 -19.81 -10.38
N LEU A 25 -20.20 -20.39 -9.47
CA LEU A 25 -18.85 -19.93 -9.14
C LEU A 25 -17.86 -21.08 -9.25
N VAL A 26 -16.68 -20.81 -9.83
CA VAL A 26 -15.60 -21.80 -9.96
C VAL A 26 -14.77 -21.80 -8.68
N MET A 27 -14.81 -22.89 -7.91
CA MET A 27 -14.12 -23.01 -6.62
C MET A 27 -13.69 -24.45 -6.34
N CYS A 28 -12.94 -24.67 -5.25
CA CYS A 28 -12.62 -26.01 -4.79
C CYS A 28 -13.78 -26.60 -3.95
N PRO A 29 -14.50 -27.64 -4.44
CA PRO A 29 -15.44 -28.36 -3.61
C PRO A 29 -14.69 -29.10 -2.50
N ARG A 30 -15.28 -29.09 -1.31
CA ARG A 30 -14.82 -29.79 -0.11
C ARG A 30 -15.91 -30.75 0.35
N VAL A 31 -15.53 -31.88 0.95
CA VAL A 31 -16.44 -32.93 1.38
C VAL A 31 -16.32 -33.11 2.88
N CYS A 32 -17.44 -33.19 3.58
CA CYS A 32 -17.45 -33.54 5.00
C CYS A 32 -17.14 -35.04 5.16
N PRO A 33 -16.13 -35.44 5.96
CA PRO A 33 -15.80 -36.85 6.15
C PRO A 33 -16.87 -37.62 6.95
N ILE A 34 -17.72 -36.91 7.71
CA ILE A 34 -18.74 -37.53 8.56
C ILE A 34 -20.05 -37.75 7.80
N CYS A 35 -20.61 -36.70 7.18
CA CYS A 35 -21.91 -36.78 6.51
C CYS A 35 -21.86 -36.83 4.98
N GLY A 36 -20.67 -36.69 4.37
CA GLY A 36 -20.51 -36.68 2.91
C GLY A 36 -20.99 -35.41 2.20
N GLU A 37 -21.47 -34.40 2.93
CA GLU A 37 -21.97 -33.15 2.35
C GLU A 37 -20.87 -32.42 1.57
N ILE A 38 -21.19 -32.00 0.35
CA ILE A 38 -20.26 -31.24 -0.51
C ILE A 38 -20.51 -29.74 -0.32
N THR A 39 -19.49 -29.02 0.12
CA THR A 39 -19.55 -27.58 0.38
C THR A 39 -18.26 -26.90 -0.07
N PHE A 40 -18.21 -25.57 -0.06
CA PHE A 40 -16.98 -24.81 -0.30
C PHE A 40 -16.29 -24.36 1.00
N ARG A 41 -17.01 -24.42 2.12
CA ARG A 41 -16.54 -24.02 3.45
C ARG A 41 -15.51 -24.99 3.99
N SER A 42 -14.57 -24.51 4.81
CA SER A 42 -13.61 -25.34 5.55
C SER A 42 -14.23 -26.21 6.64
N TRP A 43 -15.52 -26.01 6.94
CA TRP A 43 -16.25 -26.76 7.96
C TRP A 43 -17.69 -27.09 7.49
N CYS A 44 -18.24 -28.17 8.04
CA CYS A 44 -19.59 -28.62 7.72
C CYS A 44 -20.61 -28.03 8.71
N ARG A 45 -21.66 -27.37 8.21
CA ARG A 45 -22.73 -26.80 9.06
C ARG A 45 -23.59 -27.82 9.81
N LEU A 46 -23.65 -29.06 9.31
CA LEU A 46 -24.47 -30.11 9.91
C LEU A 46 -23.74 -30.83 11.04
N CYS A 47 -22.43 -31.05 10.88
CA CYS A 47 -21.64 -31.89 11.79
C CYS A 47 -20.55 -31.11 12.54
N ASN A 48 -20.34 -29.83 12.22
CA ASN A 48 -19.23 -29.00 12.70
C ASN A 48 -17.82 -29.60 12.49
N ALA A 49 -17.70 -30.61 11.63
CA ALA A 49 -16.43 -31.23 11.28
C ALA A 49 -15.68 -30.44 10.20
N HIS A 50 -14.35 -30.53 10.22
CA HIS A 50 -13.51 -30.01 9.14
C HIS A 50 -13.81 -30.74 7.84
N THR A 51 -13.93 -30.01 6.74
CA THR A 51 -14.18 -30.60 5.41
C THR A 51 -12.87 -30.72 4.66
N ASP A 52 -12.70 -31.77 3.85
CA ASP A 52 -11.47 -31.97 3.09
C ASP A 52 -11.67 -31.57 1.62
N PRO A 53 -10.66 -30.95 0.97
CA PRO A 53 -10.75 -30.62 -0.45
C PRO A 53 -10.94 -31.89 -1.28
N ARG A 54 -11.91 -31.87 -2.19
CA ARG A 54 -12.17 -33.00 -3.09
C ARG A 54 -10.98 -33.20 -4.01
N VAL A 55 -10.43 -34.41 -3.99
CA VAL A 55 -9.32 -34.82 -4.86
C VAL A 55 -9.80 -35.76 -5.97
N LYS A 56 -9.25 -35.61 -7.18
CA LYS A 56 -9.34 -36.57 -8.28
C LYS A 56 -7.93 -37.09 -8.57
N LYS A 57 -7.82 -38.33 -9.04
CA LYS A 57 -6.54 -38.87 -9.54
C LYS A 57 -6.29 -38.31 -10.95
N ASP A 58 -5.09 -37.81 -11.18
CA ASP A 58 -4.60 -37.43 -12.51
C ASP A 58 -4.26 -38.70 -13.34
N THR A 59 -3.94 -38.53 -14.62
CA THR A 59 -3.55 -39.61 -15.55
C THR A 59 -2.35 -40.42 -15.07
N GLU A 60 -1.49 -39.85 -14.23
CA GLU A 60 -0.34 -40.51 -13.59
C GLU A 60 -0.65 -41.08 -12.18
N GLY A 61 -1.92 -41.10 -11.76
CA GLY A 61 -2.35 -41.66 -10.47
C GLY A 61 -2.13 -40.74 -9.25
N ARG A 62 -1.64 -39.51 -9.45
CA ARG A 62 -1.44 -38.51 -8.38
C ARG A 62 -2.76 -37.85 -7.98
N PHE A 63 -3.01 -37.67 -6.68
CA PHE A 63 -4.22 -36.99 -6.20
C PHE A 63 -4.09 -35.47 -6.36
N MET A 64 -5.01 -34.86 -7.10
CA MET A 64 -5.10 -33.42 -7.34
C MET A 64 -6.45 -32.88 -6.89
N SER A 65 -6.44 -31.75 -6.17
CA SER A 65 -7.67 -31.04 -5.81
C SER A 65 -8.38 -30.51 -7.05
N VAL A 66 -9.70 -30.68 -7.11
CA VAL A 66 -10.52 -30.33 -8.26
C VAL A 66 -10.99 -28.88 -8.17
N ARG A 67 -11.11 -28.21 -9.32
CA ARG A 67 -11.90 -26.99 -9.47
C ARG A 67 -13.17 -27.37 -10.24
N ASP A 68 -14.33 -27.16 -9.62
CA ASP A 68 -15.61 -27.40 -10.26
C ASP A 68 -16.48 -26.14 -10.14
N THR A 69 -17.41 -25.97 -11.08
CA THR A 69 -18.43 -24.93 -10.98
C THR A 69 -19.48 -25.37 -9.97
N MET A 70 -19.59 -24.63 -8.87
CA MET A 70 -20.57 -24.89 -7.81
C MET A 70 -21.70 -23.87 -7.86
N LYS A 71 -22.93 -24.37 -7.67
CA LYS A 71 -24.13 -23.54 -7.46
C LYS A 71 -24.20 -23.13 -6.00
N VAL A 72 -23.95 -21.86 -5.72
CA VAL A 72 -23.94 -21.31 -4.35
C VAL A 72 -25.19 -20.47 -4.12
N ALA A 73 -25.98 -20.84 -3.11
CA ALA A 73 -27.12 -20.05 -2.64
C ALA A 73 -26.63 -18.88 -1.76
N ILE A 74 -26.13 -17.82 -2.39
CA ILE A 74 -25.43 -16.72 -1.70
C ILE A 74 -26.31 -16.04 -0.63
N VAL A 75 -27.62 -15.92 -0.88
CA VAL A 75 -28.56 -15.28 0.06
C VAL A 75 -28.65 -16.07 1.37
N SER A 76 -28.85 -17.39 1.28
CA SER A 76 -28.91 -18.23 2.49
C SER A 76 -27.56 -18.34 3.19
N GLU A 77 -26.46 -18.31 2.44
CA GLU A 77 -25.12 -18.32 3.00
C GLU A 77 -24.81 -17.04 3.79
N PHE A 78 -25.19 -15.88 3.23
CA PHE A 78 -25.04 -14.59 3.90
C PHE A 78 -25.95 -14.48 5.14
N ASP A 79 -27.23 -14.85 5.03
CA ASP A 79 -28.16 -14.81 6.16
C ASP A 79 -27.75 -15.76 7.29
N ALA A 80 -27.04 -16.85 6.99
CA ALA A 80 -26.48 -17.76 7.98
C ALA A 80 -25.21 -17.21 8.63
N ALA A 81 -24.33 -16.55 7.85
CA ALA A 81 -23.14 -15.88 8.37
C ALA A 81 -23.53 -14.74 9.34
N CYS A 82 -24.51 -13.92 8.96
CA CYS A 82 -25.10 -12.88 9.81
C CYS A 82 -25.66 -13.45 11.13
N ARG A 83 -26.40 -14.57 11.05
CA ARG A 83 -26.92 -15.27 12.24
C ARG A 83 -25.84 -15.80 13.16
N THR A 84 -24.76 -16.34 12.59
CA THR A 84 -23.61 -16.86 13.36
C THR A 84 -22.92 -15.74 14.14
N LEU A 85 -22.79 -14.57 13.51
CA LEU A 85 -22.14 -13.40 14.13
C LEU A 85 -23.06 -12.55 15.02
N GLY A 86 -24.36 -12.84 15.05
CA GLY A 86 -25.36 -11.99 15.73
C GLY A 86 -25.51 -10.59 15.11
N ILE A 87 -25.11 -10.41 13.84
CA ILE A 87 -25.16 -9.12 13.13
C ILE A 87 -26.36 -9.12 12.17
N ASN A 88 -27.25 -8.16 12.31
CA ASN A 88 -28.51 -8.13 11.53
C ASN A 88 -28.34 -7.54 10.13
N THR A 89 -27.52 -6.50 9.97
CA THR A 89 -27.34 -5.81 8.69
C THR A 89 -25.93 -5.27 8.52
N VAL A 90 -25.42 -5.38 7.30
CA VAL A 90 -24.18 -4.77 6.82
C VAL A 90 -24.57 -3.87 5.64
N PRO A 91 -24.05 -2.65 5.50
CA PRO A 91 -24.50 -1.72 4.45
C PRO A 91 -24.02 -2.13 3.05
N GLU A 92 -22.79 -2.60 2.91
CA GLU A 92 -22.18 -3.02 1.64
C GLU A 92 -21.12 -4.09 1.92
N LEU A 93 -20.94 -5.12 1.08
CA LEU A 93 -19.84 -6.08 1.23
C LEU A 93 -19.11 -6.18 -0.11
N LYS A 94 -17.90 -5.62 -0.16
CA LYS A 94 -17.06 -5.63 -1.36
C LYS A 94 -16.43 -6.99 -1.55
N VAL A 95 -16.48 -7.52 -2.77
CA VAL A 95 -15.84 -8.78 -3.15
C VAL A 95 -15.15 -8.69 -4.49
N GLU A 96 -14.22 -9.61 -4.72
CA GLU A 96 -13.58 -9.83 -6.02
C GLU A 96 -14.52 -10.59 -6.97
N ASP A 97 -14.45 -10.26 -8.26
CA ASP A 97 -15.23 -10.95 -9.32
C ASP A 97 -14.79 -12.42 -9.48
N GLU A 98 -13.51 -12.72 -9.26
CA GLU A 98 -12.93 -14.04 -9.44
C GLU A 98 -11.81 -14.32 -8.43
N LEU A 99 -11.77 -15.56 -7.91
CA LEU A 99 -10.66 -16.02 -7.10
C LEU A 99 -9.43 -16.29 -7.96
N ILE A 100 -8.34 -15.59 -7.65
CA ILE A 100 -7.06 -15.66 -8.37
C ILE A 100 -6.13 -16.78 -7.88
N SER A 101 -6.49 -17.44 -6.78
CA SER A 101 -5.66 -18.49 -6.16
C SER A 101 -5.74 -19.82 -6.91
N ARG A 102 -4.72 -20.67 -6.75
CA ARG A 102 -4.60 -21.95 -7.48
C ARG A 102 -5.82 -22.83 -7.33
N LEU A 103 -6.25 -23.01 -6.08
CA LEU A 103 -7.40 -23.84 -5.73
C LEU A 103 -8.71 -23.08 -5.75
N LYS A 104 -8.69 -21.74 -5.87
CA LYS A 104 -9.90 -20.91 -5.78
C LYS A 104 -10.71 -21.23 -4.51
N VAL A 105 -10.01 -21.27 -3.37
CA VAL A 105 -10.64 -21.44 -2.06
C VAL A 105 -11.12 -20.06 -1.59
N PRO A 106 -12.43 -19.86 -1.37
CA PRO A 106 -12.93 -18.60 -0.84
C PRO A 106 -12.60 -18.46 0.65
N GLU A 107 -12.49 -17.22 1.11
CA GLU A 107 -12.52 -16.92 2.55
C GLU A 107 -13.95 -17.07 3.10
N ALA A 108 -14.06 -17.33 4.40
CA ALA A 108 -15.34 -17.37 5.10
C ALA A 108 -16.04 -15.99 5.05
N LEU A 109 -17.34 -15.98 4.73
CA LEU A 109 -18.12 -14.74 4.61
C LEU A 109 -18.20 -13.98 5.95
N GLU A 110 -18.20 -14.73 7.05
CA GLU A 110 -18.18 -14.21 8.41
C GLU A 110 -17.00 -13.23 8.62
N LYS A 111 -15.80 -13.57 8.12
CA LYS A 111 -14.63 -12.69 8.19
C LYS A 111 -14.85 -11.40 7.39
N GLY A 112 -15.41 -11.51 6.18
CA GLY A 112 -15.73 -10.35 5.35
C GLY A 112 -16.74 -9.40 5.99
N ILE A 113 -17.79 -9.94 6.62
CA ILE A 113 -18.80 -9.17 7.36
C ILE A 113 -18.16 -8.40 8.52
N LEU A 114 -17.30 -9.06 9.31
CA LEU A 114 -16.60 -8.42 10.42
C LEU A 114 -15.61 -7.35 9.94
N ARG A 115 -14.86 -7.59 8.85
CA ARG A 115 -13.98 -6.55 8.28
C ARG A 115 -14.75 -5.32 7.86
N GLN A 116 -15.89 -5.50 7.21
CA GLN A 116 -16.74 -4.38 6.80
C GLN A 116 -17.32 -3.60 7.99
N LYS A 117 -17.69 -4.29 9.08
CA LYS A 117 -18.15 -3.63 10.33
C LYS A 117 -17.15 -2.59 10.83
N TYR A 118 -15.86 -2.82 10.59
CA TYR A 118 -14.75 -1.96 11.02
C TYR A 118 -14.08 -1.18 9.87
N ASP A 119 -14.69 -1.16 8.68
CA ASP A 119 -14.16 -0.51 7.46
C ASP A 119 -12.71 -0.94 7.11
N LEU A 120 -12.43 -2.24 7.20
CA LEU A 120 -11.11 -2.80 6.93
C LEU A 120 -10.99 -3.34 5.51
N GLY A 121 -9.87 -3.00 4.86
CA GLY A 121 -9.46 -3.58 3.58
C GLY A 121 -8.70 -4.89 3.82
N VAL A 122 -8.85 -5.84 2.91
CA VAL A 122 -8.12 -7.11 2.95
C VAL A 122 -7.14 -7.20 1.79
N TYR A 123 -5.93 -7.66 2.07
CA TYR A 123 -4.94 -7.95 1.03
C TYR A 123 -5.14 -9.36 0.46
N LYS A 124 -4.47 -9.66 -0.65
CA LYS A 124 -4.67 -10.90 -1.44
C LYS A 124 -4.42 -12.19 -0.66
N ASP A 125 -3.70 -12.11 0.46
CA ASP A 125 -3.33 -13.22 1.31
C ASP A 125 -4.21 -13.37 2.56
N GLY A 126 -5.23 -12.52 2.72
CA GLY A 126 -6.17 -12.51 3.84
C GLY A 126 -5.78 -11.55 4.99
N THR A 127 -4.58 -10.98 4.95
CA THR A 127 -4.08 -10.06 5.99
C THR A 127 -4.60 -8.63 5.81
N VAL A 128 -4.63 -7.85 6.89
CA VAL A 128 -4.88 -6.41 6.86
C VAL A 128 -3.56 -5.66 7.01
N ARG A 129 -3.31 -4.71 6.11
CA ARG A 129 -2.02 -4.01 5.98
C ARG A 129 -2.19 -2.52 6.07
N PHE A 130 -1.17 -1.87 6.59
CA PHE A 130 -1.03 -0.42 6.56
C PHE A 130 0.34 -0.06 6.01
N ASP A 131 0.37 0.64 4.87
CA ASP A 131 1.58 1.02 4.15
C ASP A 131 2.08 2.39 4.64
N MET A 132 3.39 2.52 4.87
CA MET A 132 4.05 3.76 5.33
C MET A 132 5.44 3.88 4.73
N SER A 133 5.91 5.11 4.54
CA SER A 133 7.30 5.36 4.14
C SER A 133 8.26 5.12 5.31
N ASP A 134 9.42 4.53 5.00
CA ASP A 134 10.41 4.18 6.00
C ASP A 134 11.30 5.36 6.38
N ILE A 135 11.42 5.62 7.68
CA ILE A 135 12.31 6.65 8.21
C ILE A 135 13.25 6.00 9.24
N PRO A 136 14.57 6.05 9.04
CA PRO A 136 15.52 5.48 10.00
C PRO A 136 15.67 6.42 11.20
N THR A 137 15.61 5.86 12.41
CA THR A 137 16.02 6.54 13.64
C THR A 137 16.77 5.59 14.55
N THR A 138 17.76 6.09 15.29
CA THR A 138 18.49 5.34 16.32
C THR A 138 18.13 5.78 17.73
N HIS A 139 17.55 6.97 17.89
CA HIS A 139 17.26 7.56 19.18
C HIS A 139 15.92 8.31 19.15
N PHE A 140 15.28 8.43 20.30
CA PHE A 140 14.05 9.20 20.47
C PHE A 140 13.96 9.77 21.88
N LYS A 141 13.17 10.82 22.06
CA LYS A 141 12.74 11.30 23.37
C LYS A 141 11.35 10.75 23.67
N PRO A 142 11.06 10.18 24.87
CA PRO A 142 9.73 9.68 25.20
C PRO A 142 8.60 10.69 24.96
N ARG A 143 8.84 11.99 25.14
CA ARG A 143 7.90 13.07 24.80
C ARG A 143 7.44 13.00 23.34
N GLU A 144 8.37 12.84 22.40
CA GLU A 144 8.12 12.92 20.95
C GLU A 144 7.14 11.85 20.48
N ILE A 145 7.13 10.69 21.15
CA ILE A 145 6.33 9.54 20.76
C ILE A 145 5.10 9.33 21.67
N GLY A 146 4.92 10.21 22.66
CA GLY A 146 3.84 10.14 23.64
C GLY A 146 3.94 8.96 24.61
N LEU A 147 5.15 8.50 24.91
CA LEU A 147 5.43 7.36 25.80
C LEU A 147 5.67 7.86 27.24
N SER A 148 4.95 7.29 28.22
CA SER A 148 5.21 7.58 29.64
C SER A 148 6.45 6.84 30.13
N ILE A 149 7.15 7.39 31.12
CA ILE A 149 8.35 6.78 31.71
C ILE A 149 8.03 5.40 32.31
N GLU A 150 6.90 5.28 33.01
CA GLU A 150 6.42 4.00 33.54
C GLU A 150 6.30 2.93 32.43
N LYS A 151 5.70 3.30 31.29
CA LYS A 151 5.54 2.40 30.17
C LYS A 151 6.86 2.11 29.45
N ALA A 152 7.76 3.09 29.38
CA ALA A 152 9.11 2.89 28.86
C ALA A 152 9.87 1.84 29.69
N HIS A 153 9.78 1.90 31.02
CA HIS A 153 10.36 0.89 31.90
C HIS A 153 9.74 -0.50 31.71
N GLU A 154 8.42 -0.60 31.57
CA GLU A 154 7.75 -1.88 31.25
C GLU A 154 8.25 -2.48 29.93
N LEU A 155 8.56 -1.65 28.94
CA LEU A 155 9.08 -2.07 27.64
C LEU A 155 10.58 -2.45 27.68
N GLY A 156 11.26 -2.20 28.80
CA GLY A 156 12.66 -2.50 29.02
C GLY A 156 13.63 -1.34 28.72
N TYR A 157 13.12 -0.10 28.61
CA TYR A 157 13.93 1.11 28.54
C TYR A 157 14.21 1.60 29.96
N THR A 158 15.44 1.40 30.43
CA THR A 158 15.84 1.66 31.82
C THR A 158 16.80 2.83 31.96
N HIS A 159 17.62 3.07 30.94
CA HIS A 159 18.65 4.10 30.93
C HIS A 159 18.55 4.91 29.64
N ASP A 160 19.03 6.14 29.70
CA ASP A 160 19.21 7.00 28.55
C ASP A 160 20.49 6.62 27.76
N TRP A 161 20.71 7.30 26.64
CA TRP A 161 21.88 7.07 25.77
C TRP A 161 23.24 7.35 26.43
N ASN A 162 23.28 8.03 27.58
CA ASN A 162 24.49 8.27 28.38
C ASN A 162 24.66 7.25 29.52
N GLY A 163 23.73 6.31 29.67
CA GLY A 163 23.70 5.34 30.74
C GLY A 163 23.15 5.88 32.07
N ALA A 164 22.59 7.09 32.09
CA ALA A 164 21.89 7.59 33.28
C ALA A 164 20.49 6.94 33.37
N PRO A 165 19.95 6.71 34.57
CA PRO A 165 18.58 6.20 34.73
C PRO A 165 17.56 7.08 34.00
N LEU A 166 16.59 6.45 33.34
CA LEU A 166 15.51 7.16 32.65
C LEU A 166 14.48 7.65 33.66
N THR A 167 14.46 8.97 33.89
CA THR A 167 13.57 9.63 34.87
C THR A 167 12.77 10.79 34.28
N ASP A 168 13.15 11.29 33.11
CA ASP A 168 12.51 12.42 32.44
C ASP A 168 12.14 12.05 30.99
N VAL A 169 11.02 12.59 30.51
CA VAL A 169 10.52 12.41 29.14
C VAL A 169 11.34 13.16 28.09
N GLU A 170 12.19 14.11 28.51
CA GLU A 170 13.13 14.84 27.63
C GLU A 170 14.47 14.10 27.45
N GLN A 171 14.73 13.04 28.21
CA GLN A 171 15.95 12.26 28.03
C GLN A 171 15.91 11.50 26.70
N ILE A 172 17.05 11.46 26.03
CA ILE A 172 17.22 10.76 24.75
C ILE A 172 17.51 9.29 25.05
N VAL A 173 16.74 8.41 24.42
CA VAL A 173 16.85 6.96 24.61
C VAL A 173 17.21 6.31 23.27
N GLU A 174 18.11 5.34 23.30
CA GLU A 174 18.46 4.54 22.13
C GLU A 174 17.33 3.54 21.83
N ILE A 175 16.81 3.55 20.60
CA ILE A 175 15.73 2.66 20.18
C ILE A 175 16.23 1.22 20.07
N LYS A 176 15.47 0.26 20.58
CA LYS A 176 15.82 -1.16 20.42
C LYS A 176 15.61 -1.60 18.95
N PRO A 177 16.42 -2.55 18.44
CA PRO A 177 16.46 -2.86 17.00
C PRO A 177 15.15 -3.28 16.34
N GLN A 178 14.19 -3.85 17.08
CA GLN A 178 12.90 -4.33 16.56
C GLN A 178 11.71 -3.48 17.05
N ASP A 179 11.98 -2.35 17.70
CA ASP A 179 10.94 -1.42 18.10
C ASP A 179 10.70 -0.39 16.98
N PHE A 180 9.44 0.03 16.81
CA PHE A 180 9.04 0.99 15.78
C PHE A 180 7.99 1.98 16.28
N ILE A 181 7.91 3.12 15.60
CA ILE A 181 7.06 4.27 15.90
C ILE A 181 6.35 4.69 14.61
N PRO A 182 5.10 4.25 14.38
CA PRO A 182 4.32 4.59 13.20
C PRO A 182 3.54 5.90 13.37
N ASN A 183 2.92 6.37 12.29
CA ASN A 183 2.00 7.49 12.31
C ASN A 183 0.77 7.22 13.23
N VAL A 184 0.25 8.26 13.88
CA VAL A 184 -0.99 8.23 14.67
C VAL A 184 -2.20 7.61 13.90
N GLU A 185 -2.33 7.86 12.61
CA GLU A 185 -3.36 7.30 11.73
C GLU A 185 -3.24 5.79 11.59
N CYS A 186 -2.01 5.27 11.48
CA CYS A 186 -1.75 3.84 11.53
C CYS A 186 -2.30 3.24 12.84
N GLY A 187 -2.05 3.91 13.96
CA GLY A 187 -2.60 3.51 15.26
C GLY A 187 -4.13 3.44 15.27
N LYS A 188 -4.83 4.44 14.70
CA LYS A 188 -6.30 4.44 14.60
C LYS A 188 -6.81 3.28 13.74
N TYR A 189 -6.15 3.03 12.61
CA TYR A 189 -6.52 1.93 11.72
C TYR A 189 -6.30 0.57 12.40
N LEU A 190 -5.16 0.37 13.05
CA LEU A 190 -4.83 -0.86 13.77
C LEU A 190 -5.72 -1.11 14.99
N CYS A 191 -6.26 -0.07 15.64
CA CYS A 191 -7.28 -0.25 16.66
C CYS A 191 -8.55 -0.90 16.09
N ASN A 192 -8.95 -0.56 14.87
CA ASN A 192 -10.07 -1.23 14.19
C ASN A 192 -9.72 -2.68 13.85
N VAL A 193 -8.48 -2.97 13.45
CA VAL A 193 -8.00 -4.34 13.23
C VAL A 193 -8.01 -5.15 14.53
N ALA A 194 -7.60 -4.58 15.66
CA ALA A 194 -7.63 -5.25 16.96
C ALA A 194 -9.08 -5.59 17.38
N LYS A 195 -10.02 -4.66 17.20
CA LYS A 195 -11.46 -4.91 17.42
C LYS A 195 -11.98 -6.02 16.52
N PHE A 196 -11.60 -6.02 15.24
CA PHE A 196 -11.94 -7.07 14.30
C PHE A 196 -11.40 -8.45 14.74
N VAL A 197 -10.14 -8.54 15.16
CA VAL A 197 -9.54 -9.80 15.61
C VAL A 197 -10.25 -10.34 16.84
N ASP A 198 -10.60 -9.48 17.79
CA ASP A 198 -11.31 -9.90 19.00
C ASP A 198 -12.74 -10.37 18.72
N ASP A 199 -13.48 -9.62 17.91
CA ASP A 199 -14.82 -10.05 17.46
C ASP A 199 -14.76 -11.35 16.66
N LEU A 200 -13.68 -11.57 15.91
CA LEU A 200 -13.45 -12.80 15.17
C LEU A 200 -13.15 -13.96 16.12
N LEU A 201 -12.33 -13.75 17.16
CA LEU A 201 -12.05 -14.75 18.19
C LEU A 201 -13.33 -15.15 18.93
N GLU A 202 -14.12 -14.19 19.39
CA GLU A 202 -15.33 -14.45 20.18
C GLU A 202 -16.47 -15.01 19.32
N ASN A 203 -16.88 -14.29 18.27
CA ASN A 203 -18.11 -14.61 17.54
C ASN A 203 -17.95 -15.74 16.51
N PHE A 204 -16.74 -15.94 15.98
CA PHE A 204 -16.51 -16.97 14.97
C PHE A 204 -15.75 -18.17 15.51
N TYR A 205 -14.71 -17.96 16.33
CA TYR A 205 -13.91 -19.05 16.88
C TYR A 205 -14.36 -19.52 18.28
N GLY A 206 -15.23 -18.78 18.97
CA GLY A 206 -15.67 -19.11 20.33
C GLY A 206 -14.54 -19.06 21.37
N MET A 207 -13.54 -18.22 21.14
CA MET A 207 -12.37 -18.03 22.00
C MET A 207 -12.44 -16.69 22.75
N GLU A 208 -11.66 -16.56 23.82
CA GLU A 208 -11.55 -15.30 24.55
C GLU A 208 -10.89 -14.21 23.70
N ARG A 209 -11.32 -12.96 23.92
CA ARG A 209 -10.73 -11.77 23.30
C ARG A 209 -9.28 -11.57 23.74
N PHE A 210 -8.42 -11.18 22.81
CA PHE A 210 -7.00 -11.01 23.05
C PHE A 210 -6.65 -9.56 23.39
N TYR A 211 -7.05 -8.60 22.57
CA TYR A 211 -6.71 -7.18 22.75
C TYR A 211 -7.62 -6.44 23.75
N ASN A 212 -8.83 -6.97 23.97
CA ASN A 212 -9.86 -6.54 24.93
C ASN A 212 -10.30 -5.06 24.83
N PRO A 213 -10.83 -4.59 23.69
CA PRO A 213 -11.23 -3.21 23.52
C PRO A 213 -12.53 -2.82 24.25
N GLU A 214 -13.37 -3.78 24.67
CA GLU A 214 -14.69 -3.49 25.26
C GLU A 214 -14.67 -3.35 26.79
N LYS A 215 -13.67 -3.90 27.49
CA LYS A 215 -13.55 -3.72 28.96
C LYS A 215 -13.11 -2.31 29.35
N ARG A 216 -12.78 -1.47 28.37
CA ARG A 216 -12.42 -0.07 28.51
C ARG A 216 -13.26 0.70 27.52
N GLU A 217 -14.15 1.58 27.99
CA GLU A 217 -14.92 2.46 27.10
C GLU A 217 -14.02 3.32 26.18
N ASP A 218 -12.72 3.42 26.50
CA ASP A 218 -11.69 4.22 25.84
C ASP A 218 -10.56 3.42 25.14
N PHE A 219 -10.80 2.24 24.55
CA PHE A 219 -9.72 1.52 23.83
C PHE A 219 -9.10 2.41 22.74
N ASN A 220 -7.83 2.75 22.93
CA ASN A 220 -7.12 3.77 22.17
C ASN A 220 -5.80 3.22 21.64
N ARG A 221 -5.17 3.96 20.74
CA ARG A 221 -3.86 3.65 20.17
C ARG A 221 -2.81 3.36 21.24
N LYS A 222 -2.89 4.01 22.40
CA LYS A 222 -1.97 3.77 23.53
C LYS A 222 -2.03 2.35 24.07
N ASP A 223 -3.16 1.66 23.96
CA ASP A 223 -3.30 0.27 24.44
C ASP A 223 -2.57 -0.74 23.54
N LEU A 224 -2.26 -0.35 22.29
CA LEU A 224 -1.45 -1.17 21.38
C LEU A 224 0.05 -1.08 21.67
N ILE A 225 0.49 -0.14 22.52
CA ILE A 225 1.91 -0.01 22.90
C ILE A 225 2.37 -1.28 23.62
N GLY A 226 3.42 -1.91 23.09
CA GLY A 226 3.96 -3.19 23.54
C GLY A 226 3.42 -4.40 22.79
N GLN A 227 2.38 -4.24 21.96
CA GLN A 227 1.89 -5.32 21.11
C GLN A 227 2.86 -5.61 19.97
N MET A 228 2.79 -6.85 19.47
CA MET A 228 3.66 -7.34 18.40
C MET A 228 3.00 -7.23 17.03
N PHE A 229 3.83 -6.95 16.05
CA PHE A 229 3.46 -6.73 14.65
C PHE A 229 4.39 -7.51 13.73
N ILE A 230 3.92 -7.74 12.51
CA ILE A 230 4.75 -8.21 11.40
C ILE A 230 4.93 -7.02 10.48
N ALA A 231 6.17 -6.64 10.22
CA ALA A 231 6.49 -5.72 9.15
C ALA A 231 6.99 -6.48 7.94
N LEU A 232 6.56 -6.07 6.75
CA LEU A 232 6.86 -6.75 5.51
C LEU A 232 7.10 -5.71 4.41
N ALA A 233 8.22 -5.85 3.71
CA ALA A 233 8.52 -5.04 2.55
C ALA A 233 7.83 -5.59 1.29
N PRO A 234 7.31 -4.72 0.42
CA PRO A 234 7.07 -5.03 -0.98
C PRO A 234 8.25 -5.77 -1.61
N HIS A 235 7.94 -6.68 -2.50
CA HIS A 235 8.84 -7.59 -3.22
C HIS A 235 9.66 -8.53 -2.30
N THR A 236 9.21 -8.74 -1.07
CA THR A 236 9.80 -9.72 -0.15
C THR A 236 8.76 -10.69 0.39
N SER A 237 9.21 -11.76 1.05
CA SER A 237 8.35 -12.76 1.68
C SER A 237 8.76 -13.16 3.10
N GLY A 238 9.77 -12.46 3.64
CA GLY A 238 10.21 -12.58 5.02
C GLY A 238 9.65 -11.40 5.82
N GLY A 239 8.65 -11.66 6.64
CA GLY A 239 8.17 -10.69 7.62
C GLY A 239 9.11 -10.60 8.80
N ILE A 240 9.19 -9.44 9.44
CA ILE A 240 10.00 -9.22 10.64
C ILE A 240 9.09 -8.91 11.80
N LEU A 241 9.29 -9.62 12.90
CA LEU A 241 8.61 -9.34 14.15
C LEU A 241 9.08 -7.99 14.70
N CYS A 242 8.14 -7.11 15.00
CA CYS A 242 8.43 -5.84 15.64
C CYS A 242 7.45 -5.53 16.76
N ARG A 243 7.80 -4.55 17.57
CA ARG A 243 7.01 -4.12 18.73
C ARG A 243 6.76 -2.61 18.67
N LEU A 244 5.52 -2.23 18.90
CA LEU A 244 5.10 -0.83 18.89
C LEU A 244 5.50 -0.15 20.21
N ILE A 245 6.14 1.01 20.13
CA ILE A 245 6.57 1.76 21.35
C ILE A 245 5.96 3.15 21.50
N GLY A 246 5.35 3.72 20.46
CA GLY A 246 4.73 5.04 20.52
C GLY A 246 4.21 5.48 19.15
N TYR A 247 3.91 6.76 18.97
CA TYR A 247 3.35 7.28 17.71
C TYR A 247 3.96 8.62 17.31
N THR A 248 4.11 8.85 16.01
CA THR A 248 4.55 10.12 15.41
C THR A 248 3.41 10.81 14.66
N THR A 249 3.47 12.13 14.50
CA THR A 249 2.58 12.86 13.57
C THR A 249 3.09 12.85 12.12
N ALA A 250 4.36 12.50 11.90
CA ALA A 250 4.94 12.40 10.57
C ALA A 250 4.29 11.26 9.77
N SER A 251 4.12 11.44 8.45
CA SER A 251 3.46 10.47 7.54
C SER A 251 4.26 9.16 7.30
N GLY A 252 5.23 8.82 8.13
CA GLY A 252 6.11 7.66 7.96
C GLY A 252 6.24 6.79 9.21
N CYS A 253 7.09 5.78 9.12
CA CYS A 253 7.41 4.84 10.18
C CYS A 253 8.86 5.01 10.61
N TYR A 254 9.06 5.50 11.83
CA TYR A 254 10.38 5.56 12.45
C TYR A 254 10.77 4.21 13.02
N ALA A 255 11.94 3.70 12.65
CA ALA A 255 12.48 2.48 13.22
C ALA A 255 14.01 2.42 13.10
N HIS A 256 14.60 1.47 13.81
CA HIS A 256 16.04 1.24 13.77
C HIS A 256 16.52 0.92 12.33
N PRO A 257 17.68 1.42 11.86
CA PRO A 257 18.21 1.11 10.52
C PRO A 257 18.30 -0.39 10.23
N TYR A 258 18.66 -1.22 11.23
CA TYR A 258 18.67 -2.68 11.09
C TYR A 258 17.30 -3.25 10.76
N PHE A 259 16.23 -2.68 11.30
CA PHE A 259 14.89 -3.13 11.01
C PHE A 259 14.49 -2.86 9.57
N HIS A 260 14.86 -1.71 9.02
CA HIS A 260 14.61 -1.36 7.61
C HIS A 260 15.48 -2.21 6.67
N ALA A 261 16.78 -2.29 6.95
CA ALA A 261 17.71 -3.09 6.15
C ALA A 261 17.41 -4.60 6.17
N ALA A 262 16.93 -5.14 7.28
CA ALA A 262 16.54 -6.55 7.36
C ALA A 262 15.33 -6.87 6.45
N LYS A 263 14.48 -5.87 6.18
CA LYS A 263 13.38 -5.97 5.21
C LYS A 263 13.84 -5.65 3.77
N ARG A 264 15.16 -5.50 3.56
CA ARG A 264 15.78 -5.12 2.29
C ARG A 264 15.39 -3.73 1.81
N ARG A 265 15.28 -2.78 2.74
CA ARG A 265 15.04 -1.36 2.47
C ARG A 265 16.27 -0.52 2.69
N ASN A 266 16.43 0.47 1.81
CA ASN A 266 17.53 1.42 1.83
C ASN A 266 17.10 2.78 2.42
N CYS A 267 15.79 2.95 2.67
CA CYS A 267 15.20 4.20 3.16
C CYS A 267 15.43 5.39 2.21
N ASP A 268 15.49 5.17 0.90
CA ASP A 268 15.59 6.20 -0.15
C ASP A 268 14.22 6.63 -0.71
N GLY A 269 13.17 6.49 0.11
CA GLY A 269 11.77 6.66 -0.29
C GLY A 269 11.00 5.34 -0.41
N ASP A 270 11.58 4.25 0.08
CA ASP A 270 10.91 2.96 0.25
C ASP A 270 9.67 3.05 1.16
N GLU A 271 8.71 2.19 0.87
CA GLU A 271 7.51 1.97 1.69
C GLU A 271 7.46 0.52 2.16
N ASP A 272 7.02 0.34 3.41
CA ASP A 272 6.79 -0.94 4.04
C ASP A 272 5.39 -1.04 4.61
N CYS A 273 4.91 -2.28 4.75
CA CYS A 273 3.61 -2.56 5.34
C CYS A 273 3.75 -3.15 6.74
N ILE A 274 2.82 -2.78 7.62
CA ILE A 274 2.71 -3.32 8.98
C ILE A 274 1.35 -3.98 9.16
N MET A 275 1.34 -5.14 9.82
CA MET A 275 0.15 -5.89 10.19
C MET A 275 0.24 -6.36 11.64
N LEU A 276 -0.89 -6.46 12.34
CA LEU A 276 -0.92 -7.05 13.68
C LEU A 276 -0.48 -8.51 13.62
N LEU A 277 0.35 -8.95 14.58
CA LEU A 277 0.86 -10.33 14.59
C LEU A 277 -0.29 -11.35 14.58
N LEU A 278 -1.28 -11.16 15.44
CA LEU A 278 -2.38 -12.12 15.56
C LEU A 278 -3.30 -12.14 14.31
N ASP A 279 -3.48 -10.99 13.65
CA ASP A 279 -4.18 -10.94 12.35
C ASP A 279 -3.42 -11.75 11.30
N GLY A 280 -2.11 -11.52 11.19
CA GLY A 280 -1.22 -12.27 10.30
C GLY A 280 -1.23 -13.78 10.57
N LEU A 281 -1.40 -14.22 11.83
CA LEU A 281 -1.43 -15.65 12.16
C LEU A 281 -2.77 -16.33 11.85
N ILE A 282 -3.90 -15.64 12.08
CA ILE A 282 -5.24 -16.23 11.99
C ILE A 282 -5.84 -16.11 10.57
N ASN A 283 -5.52 -15.03 9.87
CA ASN A 283 -6.17 -14.70 8.60
C ASN A 283 -5.32 -15.01 7.37
N PHE A 284 -4.00 -15.12 7.52
CA PHE A 284 -3.12 -15.53 6.42
C PHE A 284 -3.36 -16.98 5.99
N SER A 285 -3.39 -17.21 4.67
CA SER A 285 -3.28 -18.56 4.12
C SER A 285 -2.58 -18.59 2.78
N LYS A 286 -1.66 -19.54 2.60
CA LYS A 286 -1.03 -19.84 1.30
C LYS A 286 -2.06 -20.23 0.22
N MET A 287 -3.25 -20.69 0.62
CA MET A 287 -4.33 -21.06 -0.31
C MET A 287 -5.02 -19.85 -0.96
N TYR A 288 -4.82 -18.64 -0.43
CA TYR A 288 -5.33 -17.40 -1.01
C TYR A 288 -4.36 -16.78 -2.03
N LEU A 289 -3.09 -17.17 -1.99
CA LEU A 289 -2.06 -16.59 -2.85
C LEU A 289 -2.32 -16.88 -4.34
N PRO A 290 -2.08 -15.88 -5.22
CA PRO A 290 -2.28 -16.03 -6.65
C PRO A 290 -1.37 -17.11 -7.28
N ASP A 291 -1.92 -17.86 -8.24
CA ASP A 291 -1.21 -18.92 -8.98
C ASP A 291 -0.36 -18.42 -10.15
N ARG A 292 0.15 -17.18 -10.06
CA ARG A 292 0.97 -16.55 -11.11
C ARG A 292 2.41 -16.39 -10.62
N ARG A 293 3.36 -16.28 -11.56
CA ARG A 293 4.75 -15.95 -11.22
C ARG A 293 4.77 -14.65 -10.41
N GLY A 294 5.43 -14.67 -9.26
CA GLY A 294 5.47 -13.54 -8.31
C GLY A 294 4.29 -13.46 -7.34
N GLY A 295 3.29 -14.34 -7.42
CA GLY A 295 2.13 -14.33 -6.51
C GLY A 295 2.44 -14.72 -5.07
N LEU A 296 3.63 -15.25 -4.81
CA LEU A 296 4.14 -15.56 -3.46
C LEU A 296 4.93 -14.40 -2.83
N MET A 297 5.29 -13.40 -3.64
CA MET A 297 5.95 -12.19 -3.14
C MET A 297 4.90 -11.32 -2.46
N ASP A 298 5.35 -10.44 -1.57
CA ASP A 298 4.51 -9.55 -0.79
C ASP A 298 3.58 -10.31 0.15
N ALA A 299 4.00 -11.48 0.67
CA ALA A 299 3.25 -12.27 1.65
C ALA A 299 4.19 -12.76 2.76
N PRO A 300 3.80 -12.74 4.04
CA PRO A 300 4.66 -13.13 5.15
C PRO A 300 4.79 -14.67 5.23
N LEU A 301 5.55 -15.26 4.31
CA LEU A 301 5.74 -16.72 4.24
C LEU A 301 6.63 -17.26 5.36
N VAL A 302 7.55 -16.43 5.84
CA VAL A 302 8.47 -16.70 6.94
C VAL A 302 8.48 -15.48 7.86
N LEU A 303 8.57 -15.71 9.16
CA LEU A 303 8.65 -14.66 10.17
C LEU A 303 10.00 -14.72 10.88
N THR A 304 10.81 -13.69 10.72
CA THR A 304 12.07 -13.51 11.43
C THR A 304 11.78 -12.88 12.80
N THR A 305 12.11 -13.60 13.87
CA THR A 305 11.82 -13.16 15.24
C THR A 305 12.95 -12.37 15.89
N ARG A 306 14.18 -12.49 15.38
CA ARG A 306 15.38 -11.83 15.90
C ARG A 306 16.19 -11.25 14.76
N LEU A 307 16.67 -10.02 14.92
CA LEU A 307 17.55 -9.38 13.95
C LEU A 307 19.01 -9.68 14.26
N ASP A 308 19.74 -10.23 13.29
CA ASP A 308 21.19 -10.37 13.32
C ASP A 308 21.83 -9.35 12.37
N PRO A 309 22.61 -8.36 12.87
CA PRO A 309 23.27 -7.35 12.04
C PRO A 309 24.27 -7.92 11.02
N SER A 310 24.66 -9.20 11.15
CA SER A 310 25.51 -9.87 10.15
C SER A 310 24.73 -10.33 8.91
N GLU A 311 23.42 -10.56 9.04
CA GLU A 311 22.56 -11.07 7.97
C GLU A 311 21.77 -9.98 7.21
N ILE A 312 21.77 -8.74 7.73
CA ILE A 312 21.11 -7.60 7.11
C ILE A 312 21.90 -7.03 5.93
N ASP A 313 21.25 -6.13 5.18
CA ASP A 313 21.89 -5.45 4.07
C ASP A 313 23.15 -4.65 4.50
N LYS A 314 24.13 -4.59 3.60
CA LYS A 314 25.42 -3.92 3.83
C LYS A 314 25.28 -2.41 3.97
N GLU A 315 24.23 -1.80 3.45
CA GLU A 315 24.02 -0.35 3.58
C GLU A 315 23.90 0.08 5.04
N ALA A 316 23.16 -0.68 5.87
CA ALA A 316 23.08 -0.43 7.30
C ALA A 316 24.42 -0.65 8.04
N GLN A 317 25.35 -1.40 7.46
CA GLN A 317 26.68 -1.60 8.03
C GLN A 317 27.57 -0.35 7.86
N ASN A 318 27.20 0.56 6.97
CA ASN A 318 27.92 1.81 6.72
C ASN A 318 27.41 2.99 7.57
N VAL A 319 26.45 2.76 8.47
CA VAL A 319 25.97 3.79 9.41
C VAL A 319 27.10 4.11 10.38
N ASP A 320 27.45 5.40 10.47
CA ASP A 320 28.42 5.89 11.45
C ASP A 320 27.76 6.09 12.83
N CYS A 321 28.51 5.70 13.85
CA CYS A 321 28.06 5.65 15.23
C CYS A 321 28.83 6.64 16.13
N LEU A 322 29.62 7.55 15.56
CA LEU A 322 30.35 8.55 16.33
C LEU A 322 29.40 9.63 16.87
N ARG A 323 29.64 10.06 18.11
CA ARG A 323 28.94 11.20 18.71
C ARG A 323 29.41 12.55 18.16
N ARG A 324 30.64 12.59 17.65
CA ARG A 324 31.25 13.78 17.06
C ARG A 324 32.34 13.34 16.10
N TYR A 325 32.39 13.96 14.93
CA TYR A 325 33.46 13.69 13.99
C TYR A 325 34.81 14.25 14.48
N PRO A 326 35.90 13.49 14.30
CA PRO A 326 37.26 13.95 14.61
C PRO A 326 37.74 15.06 13.66
N ILE A 327 38.70 15.87 14.10
CA ILE A 327 39.22 17.01 13.32
C ILE A 327 39.89 16.55 12.01
N GLU A 328 40.51 15.38 12.04
CA GLU A 328 41.19 14.75 10.92
C GLU A 328 40.22 14.45 9.77
N PHE A 329 38.96 14.14 10.07
CA PHE A 329 37.93 13.88 9.05
C PHE A 329 37.62 15.16 8.27
N TYR A 330 37.45 16.27 8.97
CA TYR A 330 37.22 17.58 8.32
C TYR A 330 38.42 18.02 7.47
N ARG A 331 39.66 17.77 7.93
CA ARG A 331 40.87 18.06 7.14
C ARG A 331 40.96 17.18 5.90
N ALA A 332 40.68 15.89 6.03
CA ALA A 332 40.66 14.95 4.90
C ALA A 332 39.61 15.35 3.84
N ALA A 333 38.45 15.85 4.28
CA ALA A 333 37.41 16.37 3.39
C ALA A 333 37.86 17.63 2.63
N MET A 334 38.60 18.55 3.26
CA MET A 334 39.18 19.72 2.58
C MET A 334 40.20 19.33 1.51
N GLU A 335 40.91 18.21 1.72
CA GLU A 335 41.87 17.63 0.77
C GLU A 335 41.20 16.73 -0.29
N MET A 336 39.87 16.55 -0.24
CA MET A 336 39.09 15.64 -1.10
C MET A 336 39.66 14.21 -1.14
N LYS A 337 40.10 13.69 0.01
CA LYS A 337 40.58 12.30 0.12
C LYS A 337 39.46 11.29 -0.13
N ASP A 338 39.84 10.08 -0.54
CA ASP A 338 38.91 8.97 -0.72
C ASP A 338 38.33 8.53 0.64
N THR A 339 37.07 8.09 0.65
CA THR A 339 36.39 7.69 1.90
C THR A 339 37.06 6.50 2.57
N LYS A 340 37.69 5.60 1.80
CA LYS A 340 38.41 4.42 2.33
C LYS A 340 39.64 4.76 3.15
N ASP A 341 40.29 5.89 2.86
CA ASP A 341 41.46 6.35 3.60
C ASP A 341 41.09 6.81 5.02
N VAL A 342 39.83 7.21 5.20
CA VAL A 342 39.29 7.78 6.44
C VAL A 342 38.42 6.77 7.20
N GLU A 343 38.03 5.65 6.57
CA GLU A 343 37.16 4.63 7.16
C GLU A 343 37.66 4.11 8.51
N LYS A 344 38.98 3.90 8.66
CA LYS A 344 39.59 3.35 9.88
C LYS A 344 39.47 4.25 11.11
N MET A 345 39.25 5.54 10.92
CA MET A 345 39.08 6.51 12.01
C MET A 345 37.61 6.82 12.30
N MET A 346 36.69 6.27 11.51
CA MET A 346 35.25 6.32 11.74
C MET A 346 34.81 5.11 12.58
N ASP A 347 33.60 5.17 13.15
CA ASP A 347 33.04 4.06 13.93
C ASP A 347 31.78 3.54 13.23
N LEU A 348 32.00 2.73 12.19
CA LEU A 348 30.92 2.14 11.40
C LEU A 348 30.33 0.91 12.09
N VAL A 349 29.03 0.68 11.87
CA VAL A 349 28.34 -0.55 12.32
C VAL A 349 29.10 -1.81 11.90
N ALA A 350 29.67 -1.84 10.69
CA ALA A 350 30.45 -2.97 10.18
C ALA A 350 31.56 -3.42 11.14
N GLY A 351 32.23 -2.48 11.81
CA GLY A 351 33.31 -2.76 12.77
C GLY A 351 32.81 -3.26 14.13
N ARG A 352 31.51 -3.13 14.42
CA ARG A 352 30.88 -3.53 15.68
C ARG A 352 30.22 -4.91 15.62
N ILE A 353 29.99 -5.47 14.43
CA ILE A 353 29.36 -6.78 14.22
C ILE A 353 30.17 -7.87 14.94
N GLY A 354 29.48 -8.77 15.65
CA GLY A 354 30.11 -9.83 16.44
C GLY A 354 30.60 -9.39 17.82
N THR A 355 30.44 -8.11 18.18
CA THR A 355 30.70 -7.59 19.53
C THR A 355 29.39 -7.29 20.27
N TYR A 356 29.47 -7.07 21.59
CA TYR A 356 28.30 -6.67 22.38
C TYR A 356 27.70 -5.32 21.94
N ARG A 357 28.50 -4.45 21.30
CA ARG A 357 28.09 -3.12 20.82
C ARG A 357 27.30 -3.14 19.51
N GLN A 358 27.01 -4.32 18.96
CA GLN A 358 26.29 -4.43 17.71
C GLN A 358 24.82 -4.03 17.81
N TYR A 359 24.25 -3.90 19.02
CA TYR A 359 22.84 -3.53 19.24
C TYR A 359 22.65 -2.29 20.12
N GLU A 360 23.73 -1.78 20.71
CA GLU A 360 23.69 -0.75 21.74
C GLU A 360 24.87 0.20 21.59
N THR A 361 24.76 1.37 22.19
CA THR A 361 25.79 2.42 22.20
C THR A 361 26.03 3.04 20.83
N LEU A 362 25.02 3.11 19.98
CA LEU A 362 25.07 3.92 18.76
C LEU A 362 25.14 5.41 19.14
N GLY A 363 25.92 6.18 18.38
CA GLY A 363 26.02 7.63 18.53
C GLY A 363 25.33 8.35 17.38
N PHE A 364 25.05 9.63 17.61
CA PHE A 364 24.61 10.56 16.57
C PHE A 364 25.29 11.91 16.81
N THR A 365 25.38 12.74 15.76
CA THR A 365 26.16 13.99 15.79
C THR A 365 25.34 15.24 16.10
N HIS A 366 24.09 15.29 15.65
CA HIS A 366 23.21 16.46 15.78
C HIS A 366 21.90 16.06 16.47
N ASP A 367 21.55 16.76 17.55
CA ASP A 367 20.26 16.61 18.21
C ASP A 367 19.17 17.40 17.48
N THR A 368 17.94 16.92 17.60
CA THR A 368 16.73 17.60 17.13
C THR A 368 15.84 17.94 18.32
N HIS A 369 15.13 19.07 18.23
CA HIS A 369 14.17 19.43 19.28
C HIS A 369 12.99 18.44 19.33
N ASP A 370 12.46 18.08 18.16
CA ASP A 370 11.39 17.09 18.02
C ASP A 370 11.52 16.38 16.65
N ILE A 371 11.46 15.05 16.63
CA ILE A 371 11.41 14.27 15.37
C ILE A 371 10.13 14.55 14.54
N ASN A 372 9.12 15.16 15.16
CA ASN A 372 7.89 15.55 14.50
C ASN A 372 7.91 17.00 13.96
N ASP A 373 9.01 17.74 14.17
CA ASP A 373 9.10 19.14 13.75
C ASP A 373 9.19 19.24 12.22
N GLY A 374 8.04 19.45 11.58
CA GLY A 374 7.93 19.53 10.13
C GLY A 374 6.48 19.56 9.66
N PRO A 375 6.24 19.88 8.37
CA PRO A 375 4.91 19.81 7.79
C PRO A 375 4.40 18.35 7.77
N GLU A 376 3.22 18.10 8.36
CA GLU A 376 2.62 16.76 8.46
C GLU A 376 2.36 16.11 7.10
N HIS A 377 1.96 16.94 6.12
CA HIS A 377 1.69 16.53 4.75
C HIS A 377 2.47 17.36 3.74
N SER A 378 2.87 16.71 2.65
CA SER A 378 3.51 17.41 1.54
C SER A 378 2.53 18.39 0.89
N ALA A 379 3.03 19.54 0.42
CA ALA A 379 2.22 20.45 -0.39
C ALA A 379 1.75 19.77 -1.71
N TYR A 380 2.45 18.74 -2.18
CA TYR A 380 2.09 18.00 -3.38
C TYR A 380 0.81 17.19 -3.22
N THR A 381 0.56 16.63 -2.04
CA THR A 381 -0.64 15.84 -1.73
C THR A 381 -1.86 16.71 -1.48
N THR A 382 -1.68 17.95 -1.02
CA THR A 382 -2.79 18.90 -0.78
C THR A 382 -3.31 19.57 -2.06
N LEU A 383 -2.49 19.64 -3.11
CA LEU A 383 -2.88 20.23 -4.39
C LEU A 383 -3.64 19.21 -5.24
N GLU A 384 -4.87 19.54 -5.63
CA GLU A 384 -5.74 18.61 -6.38
C GLU A 384 -5.35 18.54 -7.85
N THR A 385 -5.11 19.70 -8.49
CA THR A 385 -4.91 19.74 -9.95
C THR A 385 -3.43 19.72 -10.34
N MET A 386 -3.14 19.12 -11.49
CA MET A 386 -1.79 19.13 -12.07
C MET A 386 -1.30 20.53 -12.41
N MET A 387 -2.21 21.46 -12.73
CA MET A 387 -1.85 22.85 -13.00
C MET A 387 -1.36 23.53 -11.74
N ASP A 388 -2.07 23.36 -10.62
CA ASP A 388 -1.65 23.94 -9.33
C ASP A 388 -0.30 23.35 -8.87
N LYS A 389 -0.09 22.04 -9.06
CA LYS A 389 1.19 21.37 -8.77
C LYS A 389 2.34 21.96 -9.58
N MET A 390 2.11 22.20 -10.87
CA MET A 390 3.11 22.78 -11.77
C MET A 390 3.39 24.24 -11.42
N ASP A 391 2.35 25.05 -11.18
CA ASP A 391 2.50 26.44 -10.77
C ASP A 391 3.21 26.54 -9.41
N GLY A 392 2.92 25.64 -8.48
CA GLY A 392 3.64 25.47 -7.22
C GLY A 392 5.13 25.21 -7.47
N GLN A 393 5.46 24.22 -8.29
CA GLN A 393 6.85 23.88 -8.65
C GLN A 393 7.59 25.05 -9.31
N LEU A 394 6.98 25.73 -10.28
CA LEU A 394 7.62 26.84 -11.00
C LEU A 394 7.72 28.10 -10.12
N SER A 395 6.73 28.36 -9.26
CA SER A 395 6.78 29.46 -8.30
C SER A 395 7.92 29.27 -7.29
N LEU A 396 8.19 28.03 -6.89
CA LEU A 396 9.32 27.68 -6.04
C LEU A 396 10.63 27.87 -6.79
N ALA A 397 10.71 27.45 -8.05
CA ALA A 397 11.88 27.68 -8.89
C ALA A 397 12.25 29.17 -9.00
N LYS A 398 11.26 30.07 -9.11
CA LYS A 398 11.51 31.53 -9.10
C LYS A 398 12.07 32.07 -7.78
N LYS A 399 11.76 31.42 -6.66
CA LYS A 399 12.20 31.85 -5.32
C LYS A 399 13.62 31.34 -5.00
N ILE A 400 14.01 30.19 -5.56
CA ILE A 400 15.27 29.53 -5.22
C ILE A 400 16.40 30.00 -6.12
N ARG A 401 17.42 30.64 -5.53
CA ARG A 401 18.62 31.12 -6.25
C ARG A 401 19.41 30.02 -6.97
N ALA A 402 19.41 28.81 -6.44
CA ALA A 402 20.15 27.68 -6.99
C ALA A 402 19.49 27.06 -8.25
N VAL A 403 18.23 27.41 -8.53
CA VAL A 403 17.43 26.79 -9.59
C VAL A 403 17.20 27.81 -10.70
N LYS A 404 17.43 27.41 -11.95
CA LYS A 404 17.10 28.22 -13.13
C LYS A 404 15.69 27.88 -13.59
N GLU A 405 14.77 28.83 -13.47
CA GLU A 405 13.36 28.67 -13.80
C GLU A 405 13.14 28.26 -15.26
N ASN A 406 13.92 28.81 -16.20
CA ASN A 406 13.81 28.48 -17.62
C ASN A 406 14.21 27.02 -17.89
N ASP A 407 15.25 26.50 -17.23
CA ASP A 407 15.69 25.10 -17.40
C ASP A 407 14.65 24.13 -16.81
N VAL A 408 14.08 24.45 -15.64
CA VAL A 408 13.01 23.65 -15.05
C VAL A 408 11.79 23.59 -15.95
N ALA A 409 11.33 24.74 -16.45
CA ALA A 409 10.18 24.81 -17.35
C ALA A 409 10.43 24.01 -18.65
N THR A 410 11.63 24.15 -19.24
CA THR A 410 12.03 23.39 -20.43
C THR A 410 11.97 21.89 -20.17
N ARG A 411 12.57 21.42 -19.07
CA ARG A 411 12.60 19.98 -18.73
C ARG A 411 11.22 19.41 -18.45
N VAL A 412 10.33 20.17 -17.78
CA VAL A 412 8.95 19.73 -17.53
C VAL A 412 8.21 19.52 -18.86
N ILE A 413 8.32 20.47 -19.80
CA ILE A 413 7.68 20.35 -21.10
C ILE A 413 8.28 19.19 -21.91
N ASP A 414 9.59 19.10 -22.02
CA ASP A 414 10.24 18.11 -22.87
C ASP A 414 10.16 16.67 -22.34
N LYS A 415 10.19 16.48 -21.02
CA LYS A 415 10.20 15.15 -20.40
C LYS A 415 8.82 14.66 -19.98
N HIS A 416 7.89 15.56 -19.66
CA HIS A 416 6.55 15.17 -19.21
C HIS A 416 5.46 15.51 -20.22
N PHE A 417 5.29 16.78 -20.59
CA PHE A 417 4.09 17.17 -21.36
C PHE A 417 4.17 16.78 -22.84
N MET A 418 5.30 17.05 -23.50
CA MET A 418 5.49 16.73 -24.92
C MET A 418 5.39 15.23 -25.21
N PRO A 419 6.04 14.32 -24.45
CA PRO A 419 5.89 12.88 -24.66
C PRO A 419 4.45 12.41 -24.46
N ASP A 420 3.74 12.92 -23.45
CA ASP A 420 2.36 12.55 -23.16
C ASP A 420 1.40 13.04 -24.27
N MET A 421 1.50 14.31 -24.68
CA MET A 421 0.67 14.85 -25.77
C MET A 421 0.92 14.13 -27.10
N ILE A 422 2.17 13.90 -27.48
CA ILE A 422 2.52 13.18 -28.73
C ILE A 422 2.07 11.72 -28.63
N GLY A 423 2.27 11.08 -27.48
CA GLY A 423 1.84 9.70 -27.22
C GLY A 423 0.33 9.56 -27.38
N ASN A 424 -0.44 10.39 -26.67
CA ASN A 424 -1.90 10.41 -26.74
C ASN A 424 -2.40 10.76 -28.14
N PHE A 425 -1.76 11.69 -28.85
CA PHE A 425 -2.11 12.03 -30.24
C PHE A 425 -1.90 10.83 -31.18
N ARG A 426 -0.75 10.14 -31.11
CA ARG A 426 -0.49 8.92 -31.89
C ARG A 426 -1.46 7.79 -31.55
N SER A 427 -1.73 7.59 -30.26
CA SER A 427 -2.69 6.60 -29.79
C SER A 427 -4.10 6.91 -30.25
N PHE A 428 -4.52 8.18 -30.25
CA PHE A 428 -5.83 8.60 -30.75
C PHE A 428 -6.03 8.23 -32.22
N SER A 429 -5.02 8.45 -33.06
CA SER A 429 -5.08 8.13 -34.51
C SER A 429 -5.07 6.62 -34.80
N THR A 430 -4.59 5.80 -33.87
CA THR A 430 -4.43 4.33 -34.04
C THR A 430 -5.32 3.50 -33.12
N GLN A 431 -6.21 4.14 -32.37
CA GLN A 431 -6.96 3.49 -31.31
C GLN A 431 -7.94 2.43 -31.79
N SER A 432 -8.20 1.45 -30.91
CA SER A 432 -9.35 0.54 -31.03
C SER A 432 -10.58 1.09 -30.33
N LEU A 433 -11.75 0.69 -30.79
CA LEU A 433 -13.02 0.96 -30.12
C LEU A 433 -13.40 -0.18 -29.18
N ARG A 434 -14.08 0.15 -28.07
CA ARG A 434 -14.58 -0.83 -27.12
C ARG A 434 -16.08 -0.66 -26.93
N CYS A 435 -16.80 -1.77 -26.79
CA CYS A 435 -18.17 -1.74 -26.30
C CYS A 435 -18.20 -1.65 -24.77
N THR A 436 -18.93 -0.69 -24.21
CA THR A 436 -19.05 -0.52 -22.74
C THR A 436 -19.82 -1.65 -22.07
N LYS A 437 -20.69 -2.36 -22.81
CA LYS A 437 -21.57 -3.40 -22.25
C LYS A 437 -20.96 -4.80 -22.29
N CYS A 438 -20.54 -5.28 -23.47
CA CYS A 438 -19.94 -6.61 -23.59
C CYS A 438 -18.40 -6.61 -23.50
N GLY A 439 -17.76 -5.44 -23.57
CA GLY A 439 -16.30 -5.34 -23.52
C GLY A 439 -15.58 -5.71 -24.81
N ALA A 440 -16.29 -6.11 -25.87
CA ALA A 440 -15.72 -6.42 -27.18
C ALA A 440 -14.87 -5.26 -27.73
N LYS A 441 -13.74 -5.60 -28.34
CA LYS A 441 -12.78 -4.65 -28.90
C LYS A 441 -12.76 -4.77 -30.42
N TYR A 442 -12.88 -3.64 -31.10
CA TYR A 442 -12.87 -3.56 -32.56
C TYR A 442 -11.73 -2.66 -33.02
N ARG A 443 -10.92 -3.14 -33.97
CA ARG A 443 -9.84 -2.33 -34.57
C ARG A 443 -10.38 -1.18 -35.44
N ARG A 444 -11.57 -1.35 -36.03
CA ARG A 444 -12.26 -0.35 -36.87
C ARG A 444 -13.73 -0.31 -36.49
N VAL A 445 -14.39 0.82 -36.75
CA VAL A 445 -15.84 0.94 -36.54
C VAL A 445 -16.55 0.00 -37.53
N PRO A 446 -17.42 -0.92 -37.06
CA PRO A 446 -18.27 -1.71 -37.94
C PRO A 446 -19.14 -0.78 -38.80
N LEU A 447 -19.44 -1.16 -40.05
CA LEU A 447 -20.26 -0.33 -40.96
C LEU A 447 -21.66 -0.04 -40.41
N THR A 448 -22.16 -0.89 -39.51
CA THR A 448 -23.43 -0.70 -38.80
C THR A 448 -23.38 0.39 -37.72
N GLY A 449 -22.19 0.89 -37.36
CA GLY A 449 -21.99 1.92 -36.32
C GLY A 449 -22.22 1.45 -34.88
N VAL A 450 -22.63 0.20 -34.68
CA VAL A 450 -22.94 -0.41 -33.37
C VAL A 450 -22.12 -1.67 -33.13
N CYS A 451 -22.05 -2.10 -31.87
CA CYS A 451 -21.42 -3.36 -31.50
C CYS A 451 -22.13 -4.54 -32.17
N ILE A 452 -21.37 -5.41 -32.85
CA ILE A 452 -21.91 -6.57 -33.57
C ILE A 452 -22.55 -7.58 -32.61
N GLU A 453 -22.00 -7.71 -31.39
CA GLU A 453 -22.47 -8.70 -30.41
C GLU A 453 -23.72 -8.27 -29.62
N CYS A 454 -23.87 -6.98 -29.32
CA CYS A 454 -24.90 -6.52 -28.37
C CYS A 454 -25.67 -5.27 -28.80
N GLY A 455 -25.41 -4.73 -30.00
CA GLY A 455 -26.09 -3.56 -30.55
C GLY A 455 -25.81 -2.24 -29.82
N ASN A 456 -24.96 -2.24 -28.79
CA ASN A 456 -24.66 -1.04 -28.02
C ASN A 456 -23.65 -0.12 -28.74
N LYS A 457 -23.65 1.17 -28.37
CA LYS A 457 -22.73 2.18 -28.91
C LYS A 457 -21.29 1.84 -28.57
N LEU A 458 -20.40 2.00 -29.54
CA LEU A 458 -18.97 1.86 -29.35
C LEU A 458 -18.38 3.17 -28.83
N THR A 459 -17.49 3.05 -27.86
CA THR A 459 -16.76 4.18 -27.29
C THR A 459 -15.29 4.12 -27.70
N MET A 460 -14.73 5.28 -27.99
CA MET A 460 -13.29 5.47 -28.16
C MET A 460 -12.56 5.20 -26.85
N THR A 461 -11.31 4.78 -26.94
CA THR A 461 -10.45 4.51 -25.77
C THR A 461 -9.67 5.75 -25.36
N VAL A 462 -9.30 6.60 -26.32
CA VAL A 462 -8.68 7.90 -26.12
C VAL A 462 -9.63 8.98 -26.62
N HIS A 463 -9.88 9.99 -25.79
CA HIS A 463 -10.75 11.11 -26.12
C HIS A 463 -9.94 12.35 -26.50
N GLU A 464 -10.51 13.24 -27.30
CA GLU A 464 -9.87 14.50 -27.72
C GLU A 464 -9.39 15.34 -26.53
N ALA A 465 -10.20 15.44 -25.47
CA ALA A 465 -9.84 16.19 -24.27
C ALA A 465 -8.53 15.70 -23.62
N SER A 466 -8.26 14.39 -23.67
CA SER A 466 -7.01 13.81 -23.16
C SER A 466 -5.80 14.24 -24.00
N VAL A 467 -5.99 14.38 -25.32
CA VAL A 467 -4.93 14.81 -26.25
C VAL A 467 -4.60 16.30 -26.07
N ARG A 468 -5.61 17.14 -25.87
CA ARG A 468 -5.45 18.60 -25.71
C ARG A 468 -5.14 19.06 -24.28
N LYS A 469 -5.17 18.16 -23.30
CA LYS A 469 -5.11 18.45 -21.85
C LYS A 469 -3.98 19.43 -21.47
N TYR A 470 -2.78 19.23 -22.01
CA TYR A 470 -1.58 20.01 -21.64
C TYR A 470 -1.20 21.10 -22.64
N LEU A 471 -1.91 21.22 -23.76
CA LEU A 471 -1.49 22.10 -24.84
C LEU A 471 -1.52 23.58 -24.42
N LYS A 472 -2.65 24.01 -23.85
CA LYS A 472 -2.83 25.39 -23.39
C LYS A 472 -1.80 25.77 -22.32
N VAL A 473 -1.59 24.89 -21.36
CA VAL A 473 -0.62 25.08 -20.26
C VAL A 473 0.81 25.17 -20.81
N SER A 474 1.17 24.30 -21.75
CA SER A 474 2.52 24.29 -22.34
C SER A 474 2.81 25.61 -23.07
N LYS A 475 1.82 26.20 -23.73
CA LYS A 475 1.93 27.53 -24.36
C LYS A 475 2.12 28.65 -23.35
N GLU A 476 1.26 28.71 -22.33
CA GLU A 476 1.33 29.72 -21.28
C GLU A 476 2.68 29.70 -20.56
N VAL A 477 3.21 28.50 -20.28
CA VAL A 477 4.53 28.32 -19.69
C VAL A 477 5.63 28.74 -20.66
N SER A 478 5.51 28.41 -21.95
CA SER A 478 6.48 28.79 -22.97
C SER A 478 6.67 30.30 -23.08
N GLU A 479 5.56 31.04 -23.11
CA GLU A 479 5.56 32.50 -23.17
C GLU A 479 6.05 33.13 -21.87
N LYS A 480 5.56 32.65 -20.72
CA LYS A 480 5.85 33.23 -19.40
C LYS A 480 7.29 33.04 -18.94
N TYR A 481 7.95 31.96 -19.36
CA TYR A 481 9.31 31.61 -18.94
C TYR A 481 10.35 31.74 -20.06
N GLY A 482 9.98 32.26 -21.24
CA GLY A 482 10.92 32.53 -22.32
C GLY A 482 11.71 31.29 -22.74
N LEU A 483 11.02 30.22 -23.10
CA LEU A 483 11.66 28.97 -23.56
C LEU A 483 12.38 29.16 -24.90
N SER A 484 13.26 28.21 -25.23
CA SER A 484 13.94 28.18 -26.53
C SER A 484 12.96 28.13 -27.70
N ASP A 485 13.33 28.79 -28.81
CA ASP A 485 12.51 28.82 -30.03
C ASP A 485 12.17 27.40 -30.51
N TYR A 486 13.12 26.47 -30.43
CA TYR A 486 12.90 25.06 -30.75
C TYR A 486 11.74 24.44 -29.97
N THR A 487 11.67 24.69 -28.65
CA THR A 487 10.61 24.11 -27.80
C THR A 487 9.26 24.74 -28.13
N ARG A 488 9.25 26.07 -28.38
CA ARG A 488 8.03 26.80 -28.76
C ARG A 488 7.49 26.31 -30.11
N GLU A 489 8.32 26.27 -31.14
CA GLU A 489 7.95 25.79 -32.47
C GLU A 489 7.43 24.34 -32.42
N ARG A 490 8.04 23.50 -31.59
CA ARG A 490 7.60 22.11 -31.45
C ARG A 490 6.21 21.98 -30.81
N ILE A 491 5.86 22.87 -29.89
CA ILE A 491 4.48 22.95 -29.33
C ILE A 491 3.50 23.44 -30.41
N GLU A 492 3.88 24.46 -31.18
CA GLU A 492 3.05 25.01 -32.27
C GLU A 492 2.79 23.98 -33.38
N ILE A 493 3.81 23.24 -33.82
CA ILE A 493 3.67 22.15 -34.79
C ILE A 493 2.70 21.08 -34.27
N LEU A 494 2.79 20.76 -32.98
CA LEU A 494 1.91 19.76 -32.37
C LEU A 494 0.46 20.25 -32.31
N GLU A 495 0.23 21.52 -31.98
CA GLU A 495 -1.09 22.14 -32.06
C GLU A 495 -1.66 22.10 -33.47
N LEU A 496 -0.89 22.52 -34.48
CA LEU A 496 -1.31 22.49 -35.87
C LEU A 496 -1.73 21.07 -36.30
N GLY A 497 -0.97 20.06 -35.87
CA GLY A 497 -1.31 18.66 -36.09
C GLY A 497 -2.61 18.22 -35.39
N MET A 498 -2.84 18.67 -34.15
CA MET A 498 -4.07 18.41 -33.41
C MET A 498 -5.27 19.10 -34.06
N ASP A 499 -5.15 20.38 -34.40
CA ASP A 499 -6.21 21.17 -35.02
C ASP A 499 -6.59 20.63 -36.39
N SER A 500 -5.60 20.23 -37.21
CA SER A 500 -5.87 19.59 -38.50
C SER A 500 -6.65 18.28 -38.38
N LEU A 501 -6.51 17.55 -37.27
CA LEU A 501 -7.17 16.26 -37.06
C LEU A 501 -8.58 16.40 -36.50
N PHE A 502 -8.82 17.40 -35.65
CA PHE A 502 -10.09 17.58 -34.94
C PHE A 502 -11.01 18.64 -35.56
N ASN A 503 -10.45 19.68 -36.17
CA ASN A 503 -11.25 20.70 -36.84
C ASN A 503 -11.54 20.26 -38.27
N ASN A 504 -12.81 20.27 -38.61
CA ASN A 504 -13.25 20.05 -39.98
C ASN A 504 -13.40 21.43 -40.65
N ASP A 505 -12.58 21.73 -41.65
CA ASP A 505 -12.61 23.02 -42.36
C ASP A 505 -13.98 23.35 -42.97
N ARG A 506 -14.87 22.36 -43.12
CA ARG A 506 -16.25 22.52 -43.59
C ARG A 506 -17.22 23.04 -42.53
N VAL A 507 -16.86 23.03 -41.23
CA VAL A 507 -17.74 23.45 -40.12
C VAL A 507 -17.01 24.50 -39.28
N LYS A 508 -17.05 25.77 -39.71
CA LYS A 508 -16.56 26.90 -38.90
C LYS A 508 -17.61 27.32 -37.89
N LYS A 509 -17.32 27.14 -36.59
CA LYS A 509 -18.01 27.85 -35.52
C LYS A 509 -17.34 29.22 -35.34
N CYS A 510 -17.79 30.23 -36.07
CA CYS A 510 -17.29 31.59 -35.89
C CYS A 510 -17.72 32.12 -34.52
N LYS A 511 -16.78 32.70 -33.77
CA LYS A 511 -17.09 33.49 -32.57
C LYS A 511 -17.36 34.94 -33.00
N LEU A 512 -18.16 35.67 -32.23
CA LEU A 512 -18.42 37.10 -32.51
C LEU A 512 -17.12 37.94 -32.53
N THR A 513 -16.10 37.51 -31.77
CA THR A 513 -14.77 38.13 -31.73
C THR A 513 -13.94 37.90 -32.98
N ASP A 514 -14.33 36.97 -33.87
CA ASP A 514 -13.62 36.75 -35.13
C ASP A 514 -14.10 37.72 -36.22
N PHE A 515 -15.12 38.53 -35.92
CA PHE A 515 -15.78 39.47 -36.83
C PHE A 515 -15.38 40.94 -36.59
N PHE A 516 -14.76 41.22 -35.45
CA PHE A 516 -14.19 42.52 -35.09
C PHE A 516 -12.68 42.38 -35.00
#